data_AF-A0A2R6S730-F1
#
_entry.id   AF-A0A2R6S730-F1
#
_cell.length_a   1.000
_cell.length_b   1.000
_cell.length_c   1.000
_cell.angle_alpha   90.00
_cell.angle_beta   90.00
_cell.angle_gamma   90.00
#
_symmetry.space_group_name_H-M   'P 1'
#
loop_
_entity.id
_entity.type
_entity.pdbx_description
1 polymer ?
#
loop_
_entity_poly.entity_id
_entity_poly.type
_entity_poly.pdbx_seq_one_letter_code
_entity_poly.pdbx_strand_id
1 'polypeptide(L)'
;MDSYVRDPRLTKRLRSQTDGSNQDSCHTVENEFHPNTSAKTYIEPVKDAPPPFDKRPGEAVFRSSDGVIFRVRRAILIESSAFFSHLLTPSLIPTKRKECDTSEFVDGIEVISLQEHSHTLDHLLRFCYPIEDPEIKNPLELGDVLDAARKYEMTFVVKQARKQFAVFAEREPLRMYMMACRRGWVDFPIVAAKASLACSSQCEQLHEIENVPAGQFVTSSEFNRLQSYHRRCGAAASSLISPITSTSPTTNATGNTVQASSHLALPWLAQKNWVWFTCQHYPGTLEKVQIQNGEVLMASGWWINYLRKTQDKLKRRPRGATILDTRPFSGFALSGIDHCSTCKRYVIEDLTKFGILFAEQVEKAIDEVRCSVSYP
;
A
#
# COMPACT_ATOMS: atom_id res chain seq x y z
N MET A 1 -28.29 -42.75 -21.96
CA MET A 1 -29.43 -43.00 -21.05
C MET A 1 -29.47 -41.90 -20.01
N ASP A 2 -30.55 -41.89 -19.23
CA ASP A 2 -30.85 -41.01 -18.11
C ASP A 2 -31.05 -39.53 -18.44
N SER A 3 -32.12 -38.99 -17.84
CA SER A 3 -32.77 -37.75 -18.24
C SER A 3 -33.05 -36.90 -17.01
N TYR A 4 -33.08 -35.57 -17.18
CA TYR A 4 -33.85 -34.72 -16.28
C TYR A 4 -34.48 -33.56 -17.06
N VAL A 5 -35.77 -33.33 -16.78
CA VAL A 5 -36.61 -32.33 -17.46
C VAL A 5 -36.82 -31.14 -16.53
N ARG A 6 -36.71 -29.91 -17.07
CA ARG A 6 -37.38 -28.71 -16.53
C ARG A 6 -37.90 -27.83 -17.67
N ASP A 7 -39.08 -27.26 -17.47
CA ASP A 7 -39.90 -26.53 -18.46
C ASP A 7 -39.69 -25.00 -18.36
N PRO A 8 -39.42 -24.27 -19.47
CA PRO A 8 -39.33 -22.82 -19.49
C PRO A 8 -40.48 -22.13 -20.25
N ARG A 9 -41.36 -21.43 -19.53
CA ARG A 9 -42.36 -20.48 -20.08
C ARG A 9 -42.36 -19.21 -19.20
N LEU A 10 -42.23 -17.96 -19.66
CA LEU A 10 -42.84 -17.23 -20.79
C LEU A 10 -44.37 -17.09 -20.63
N THR A 11 -45.01 -15.90 -20.65
CA THR A 11 -44.51 -14.51 -20.79
C THR A 11 -45.56 -13.49 -20.26
N LYS A 12 -45.19 -12.20 -20.14
CA LYS A 12 -46.08 -11.07 -19.80
C LYS A 12 -47.33 -10.97 -20.70
N ARG A 13 -48.43 -10.42 -20.17
CA ARG A 13 -49.31 -9.45 -20.87
C ARG A 13 -50.03 -8.51 -19.90
N LEU A 14 -50.36 -7.32 -20.39
CA LEU A 14 -51.07 -6.22 -19.69
C LEU A 14 -52.39 -5.93 -20.40
N ARG A 15 -53.44 -5.55 -19.67
CA ARG A 15 -54.43 -4.53 -20.10
C ARG A 15 -55.29 -4.02 -18.93
N SER A 16 -56.07 -3.00 -19.21
CA SER A 16 -56.56 -1.97 -18.28
C SER A 16 -58.08 -1.77 -18.33
N GLN A 17 -58.66 -1.31 -17.20
CA GLN A 17 -59.90 -0.48 -17.09
C GLN A 17 -61.24 -1.07 -17.60
N THR A 18 -62.41 -0.59 -17.15
CA THR A 18 -62.74 0.30 -15.99
C THR A 18 -63.12 -0.58 -14.76
N ASP A 19 -64.09 -0.38 -13.85
CA ASP A 19 -65.10 0.66 -13.54
C ASP A 19 -65.56 0.52 -12.05
N GLY A 20 -66.58 1.28 -11.59
CA GLY A 20 -67.38 0.88 -10.41
C GLY A 20 -67.75 1.92 -9.34
N SER A 21 -68.18 3.13 -9.73
CA SER A 21 -69.14 3.99 -8.99
C SER A 21 -69.15 4.08 -7.43
N ASN A 22 -68.78 5.27 -6.94
CA ASN A 22 -69.53 6.12 -5.99
C ASN A 22 -69.46 6.01 -4.45
N GLN A 23 -69.61 7.22 -3.87
CA GLN A 23 -70.22 7.64 -2.61
C GLN A 23 -69.39 7.78 -1.31
N ASP A 24 -69.35 9.04 -0.89
CA ASP A 24 -68.82 9.63 0.32
C ASP A 24 -69.53 9.16 1.60
N SER A 25 -68.80 9.20 2.73
CA SER A 25 -69.34 9.79 3.95
C SER A 25 -68.22 10.38 4.79
N CYS A 26 -68.51 11.49 5.48
CA CYS A 26 -67.59 12.17 6.38
C CYS A 26 -68.02 11.93 7.83
N HIS A 27 -67.14 11.37 8.66
CA HIS A 27 -67.36 11.27 10.10
C HIS A 27 -66.18 11.85 10.90
N THR A 28 -66.42 13.10 11.33
CA THR A 28 -66.14 13.65 12.67
C THR A 28 -65.10 12.97 13.55
N VAL A 29 -64.11 13.77 13.95
CA VAL A 29 -63.14 13.49 15.02
C VAL A 29 -63.85 13.33 16.37
N GLU A 30 -63.56 12.26 17.10
CA GLU A 30 -63.71 12.20 18.56
C GLU A 30 -62.32 12.14 19.21
N ASN A 31 -62.16 12.84 20.33
CA ASN A 31 -60.86 13.24 20.85
C ASN A 31 -60.56 12.49 22.16
N GLU A 32 -60.09 11.24 22.07
CA GLU A 32 -59.81 10.42 23.25
C GLU A 32 -58.56 10.88 24.00
N PHE A 33 -58.75 11.23 25.28
CA PHE A 33 -57.75 11.88 26.12
C PHE A 33 -56.83 10.85 26.81
N HIS A 34 -55.88 10.27 26.07
CA HIS A 34 -54.91 9.35 26.66
C HIS A 34 -53.96 10.06 27.66
N PRO A 35 -53.82 9.55 28.90
CA PRO A 35 -52.97 10.16 29.91
C PRO A 35 -51.49 10.06 29.53
N ASN A 36 -50.77 11.16 29.75
CA ASN A 36 -49.39 11.36 29.32
C ASN A 36 -48.44 10.31 29.95
N THR A 37 -48.09 9.28 29.19
CA THR A 37 -47.13 8.25 29.61
C THR A 37 -45.74 8.87 29.60
N SER A 38 -45.29 9.33 30.78
CA SER A 38 -43.95 9.88 30.96
C SER A 38 -42.90 8.86 30.55
N ALA A 39 -42.32 9.07 29.36
CA ALA A 39 -41.25 8.25 28.85
C ALA A 39 -40.06 8.39 29.80
N LYS A 40 -39.74 7.32 30.52
CA LYS A 40 -38.50 7.24 31.31
C LYS A 40 -37.33 7.33 30.33
N THR A 41 -36.69 8.49 30.29
CA THR A 41 -35.41 8.66 29.59
C THR A 41 -34.39 7.73 30.23
N TYR A 42 -34.15 6.58 29.61
CA TYR A 42 -33.06 5.69 29.97
C TYR A 42 -31.76 6.39 29.57
N ILE A 43 -31.19 7.15 30.49
CA ILE A 43 -29.83 7.66 30.36
C ILE A 43 -28.91 6.44 30.43
N GLU A 44 -28.34 6.04 29.30
CA GLU A 44 -27.35 4.97 29.29
C GLU A 44 -26.16 5.36 30.19
N PRO A 45 -25.59 4.41 30.96
CA PRO A 45 -24.48 4.71 31.85
C PRO A 45 -23.28 5.20 31.04
N VAL A 46 -22.82 6.42 31.36
CA VAL A 46 -21.72 7.09 30.66
C VAL A 46 -20.48 6.19 30.63
N LYS A 47 -20.15 5.70 29.43
CA LYS A 47 -19.05 4.77 29.20
C LYS A 47 -17.73 5.52 29.09
N ASP A 48 -16.95 5.50 30.15
CA ASP A 48 -15.59 6.06 30.16
C ASP A 48 -14.64 5.22 29.27
N ALA A 49 -13.68 5.90 28.64
CA ALA A 49 -12.60 5.31 27.83
C ALA A 49 -11.59 4.53 28.69
N PRO A 50 -10.84 3.58 28.11
CA PRO A 50 -9.82 2.83 28.86
C PRO A 50 -8.62 3.73 29.28
N PRO A 51 -7.80 3.28 30.26
CA PRO A 51 -6.58 3.98 30.64
C PRO A 51 -5.65 4.28 29.44
N PRO A 52 -5.07 5.50 29.37
CA PRO A 52 -4.99 6.52 30.41
C PRO A 52 -6.14 7.56 30.42
N PHE A 53 -7.20 7.37 29.62
CA PHE A 53 -8.23 8.38 29.33
C PHE A 53 -9.46 8.31 30.27
N ASP A 54 -9.37 7.51 31.32
CA ASP A 54 -10.36 7.32 32.39
C ASP A 54 -10.23 8.35 33.53
N LYS A 55 -9.02 8.89 33.74
CA LYS A 55 -8.64 9.62 34.96
C LYS A 55 -9.43 10.91 35.17
N ARG A 56 -10.00 11.07 36.37
CA ARG A 56 -10.74 12.26 36.81
C ARG A 56 -9.89 13.14 37.75
N PRO A 57 -9.99 14.48 37.67
CA PRO A 57 -10.60 15.24 36.58
C PRO A 57 -9.74 15.19 35.30
N GLY A 58 -10.40 15.28 34.15
CA GLY A 58 -9.75 15.64 32.89
C GLY A 58 -9.44 17.14 32.82
N GLU A 59 -8.83 17.61 31.73
CA GLU A 59 -8.69 19.04 31.41
C GLU A 59 -9.52 19.45 30.19
N ALA A 60 -9.80 18.50 29.31
CA ALA A 60 -10.90 18.53 28.36
C ALA A 60 -11.59 17.16 28.35
N VAL A 61 -12.86 17.13 27.95
CA VAL A 61 -13.66 15.92 27.84
C VAL A 61 -14.14 15.78 26.40
N PHE A 62 -13.77 14.68 25.74
CA PHE A 62 -14.24 14.37 24.39
C PHE A 62 -15.25 13.23 24.43
N ARG A 63 -16.24 13.26 23.52
CA ARG A 63 -17.15 12.16 23.23
C ARG A 63 -16.87 11.60 21.83
N SER A 64 -16.75 10.28 21.71
CA SER A 64 -16.74 9.59 20.41
C SER A 64 -18.13 9.47 19.79
N SER A 65 -18.24 9.15 18.50
CA SER A 65 -19.54 8.93 17.85
C SER A 65 -20.31 7.70 18.36
N ASP A 66 -19.63 6.74 19.00
CA ASP A 66 -20.22 5.63 19.77
C ASP A 66 -20.38 5.95 21.28
N GLY A 67 -20.39 7.24 21.66
CA GLY A 67 -20.77 7.72 22.99
C GLY A 67 -19.72 7.61 24.10
N VAL A 68 -18.53 7.07 23.81
CA VAL A 68 -17.47 6.85 24.80
C VAL A 68 -16.80 8.18 25.20
N ILE A 69 -16.57 8.36 26.49
CA ILE A 69 -16.00 9.59 27.07
C ILE A 69 -14.49 9.45 27.33
N PHE A 70 -13.70 10.30 26.67
CA PHE A 70 -12.25 10.41 26.83
C PHE A 70 -11.91 11.65 27.67
N ARG A 71 -11.27 11.47 28.82
CA ARG A 71 -10.68 12.56 29.61
C ARG A 71 -9.24 12.76 29.22
N VAL A 72 -8.93 13.94 28.68
CA VAL A 72 -7.64 14.24 28.09
C VAL A 72 -6.95 15.40 28.80
N ARG A 73 -5.61 15.37 28.78
CA ARG A 73 -4.73 16.49 29.14
C ARG A 73 -4.71 17.47 27.99
N ARG A 74 -5.04 18.72 28.29
CA ARG A 74 -5.31 19.79 27.33
C ARG A 74 -4.01 20.27 26.69
N ALA A 75 -2.95 20.44 27.47
CA ALA A 75 -1.64 20.85 26.98
C ALA A 75 -1.10 19.89 25.89
N ILE A 76 -1.22 18.57 26.10
CA ILE A 76 -0.76 17.55 25.16
C ILE A 76 -1.41 17.73 23.78
N LEU A 77 -2.72 17.99 23.73
CA LEU A 77 -3.43 18.14 22.44
C LEU A 77 -3.21 19.49 21.77
N ILE A 78 -2.99 20.56 22.55
CA ILE A 78 -2.61 21.88 22.01
C ILE A 78 -1.24 21.81 21.32
N GLU A 79 -0.26 21.12 21.91
CA GLU A 79 1.08 20.92 21.31
C GLU A 79 1.05 19.92 20.14
N SER A 80 0.15 18.93 20.16
CA SER A 80 0.07 17.88 19.13
C SER A 80 -0.72 18.26 17.87
N SER A 81 -1.50 19.35 17.91
CA SER A 81 -2.49 19.68 16.88
C SER A 81 -2.84 21.17 16.86
N ALA A 82 -2.64 21.83 15.72
CA ALA A 82 -3.07 23.21 15.52
C ALA A 82 -4.61 23.34 15.57
N PHE A 83 -5.36 22.40 15.00
CA PHE A 83 -6.80 22.28 15.18
C PHE A 83 -7.23 22.28 16.67
N PHE A 84 -6.65 21.42 17.52
CA PHE A 84 -7.01 21.38 18.94
C PHE A 84 -6.45 22.58 19.72
N SER A 85 -5.34 23.18 19.29
CA SER A 85 -4.89 24.49 19.78
C SER A 85 -5.96 25.57 19.56
N HIS A 86 -6.50 25.68 18.34
CA HIS A 86 -7.56 26.63 18.03
C HIS A 86 -8.90 26.31 18.69
N LEU A 87 -9.29 25.04 18.78
CA LEU A 87 -10.56 24.61 19.39
C LEU A 87 -10.55 24.81 20.91
N LEU A 88 -9.46 24.45 21.59
CA LEU A 88 -9.41 24.47 23.05
C LEU A 88 -9.06 25.85 23.60
N THR A 89 -8.16 26.62 22.96
CA THR A 89 -7.66 27.91 23.49
C THR A 89 -8.76 28.89 23.94
N PRO A 90 -9.85 29.12 23.19
CA PRO A 90 -10.93 30.02 23.59
C PRO A 90 -11.54 29.71 24.97
N SER A 91 -11.61 28.43 25.38
CA SER A 91 -12.18 28.01 26.67
C SER A 91 -11.35 28.41 27.90
N LEU A 92 -10.20 29.10 27.72
CA LEU A 92 -9.47 29.77 28.81
C LEU A 92 -10.02 31.17 29.12
N ILE A 93 -10.83 31.75 28.23
CA ILE A 93 -11.38 33.09 28.35
C ILE A 93 -12.79 32.99 28.98
N PRO A 94 -13.05 33.59 30.16
CA PRO A 94 -14.38 33.56 30.78
C PRO A 94 -15.40 34.42 30.03
N THR A 95 -15.96 33.89 28.94
CA THR A 95 -17.08 34.51 28.24
C THR A 95 -18.39 34.27 29.01
N LYS A 96 -19.29 35.25 28.99
CA LYS A 96 -20.62 35.08 29.57
C LYS A 96 -21.41 34.11 28.70
N ARG A 97 -21.84 32.98 29.28
CA ARG A 97 -22.69 31.96 28.63
C ARG A 97 -23.91 32.60 27.98
N LYS A 98 -24.35 32.09 26.82
CA LYS A 98 -25.66 32.43 26.27
C LYS A 98 -26.69 31.45 26.82
N GLU A 99 -27.89 31.94 27.10
CA GLU A 99 -29.00 31.15 27.67
C GLU A 99 -29.66 30.19 26.66
N CYS A 100 -28.91 29.75 25.64
CA CYS A 100 -29.34 28.87 24.55
C CYS A 100 -28.34 27.73 24.28
N ASP A 101 -27.25 27.63 25.05
CA ASP A 101 -26.24 26.59 24.88
C ASP A 101 -26.78 25.23 25.37
N THR A 102 -27.06 24.30 24.46
CA THR A 102 -27.34 22.88 24.80
C THR A 102 -26.06 22.08 25.06
N SER A 103 -25.00 22.72 25.55
CA SER A 103 -23.73 22.09 25.89
C SER A 103 -23.91 21.10 27.03
N GLU A 104 -23.45 19.86 26.82
CA GLU A 104 -23.39 18.84 27.86
C GLU A 104 -22.13 19.00 28.71
N PHE A 105 -22.23 18.74 30.01
CA PHE A 105 -21.12 18.83 30.95
C PHE A 105 -20.92 17.51 31.69
N VAL A 106 -19.69 17.00 31.71
CA VAL A 106 -19.26 15.81 32.46
C VAL A 106 -18.15 16.21 33.43
N ASP A 107 -18.27 15.83 34.70
CA ASP A 107 -17.37 16.23 35.79
C ASP A 107 -17.16 17.76 35.90
N GLY A 108 -18.14 18.55 35.44
CA GLY A 108 -18.10 20.02 35.40
C GLY A 108 -17.44 20.64 34.15
N ILE A 109 -16.94 19.81 33.22
CA ILE A 109 -16.23 20.21 32.01
C ILE A 109 -17.14 20.02 30.79
N GLU A 110 -17.10 20.94 29.84
CA GLU A 110 -17.86 20.86 28.58
C GLU A 110 -17.42 19.66 27.72
N VAL A 111 -18.39 18.92 27.18
CA VAL A 111 -18.17 17.71 26.38
C VAL A 111 -18.10 18.07 24.90
N ILE A 112 -16.90 18.00 24.32
CA ILE A 112 -16.67 18.21 22.89
C ILE A 112 -16.97 16.89 22.16
N SER A 113 -18.03 16.87 21.35
CA SER A 113 -18.39 15.68 20.56
C SER A 113 -17.60 15.61 19.24
N LEU A 114 -17.00 14.46 18.99
CA LEU A 114 -16.22 14.14 17.79
C LEU A 114 -16.98 13.10 16.93
N GLN A 115 -16.62 13.00 15.64
CA GLN A 115 -17.31 12.11 14.69
C GLN A 115 -16.67 10.70 14.63
N GLU A 116 -15.46 10.62 15.15
CA GLU A 116 -14.57 9.47 15.19
C GLU A 116 -15.06 8.45 16.24
N HIS A 117 -14.96 7.17 15.91
CA HIS A 117 -15.30 6.07 16.81
C HIS A 117 -14.24 5.98 17.93
N SER A 118 -14.65 5.50 19.11
CA SER A 118 -13.79 5.28 20.27
C SER A 118 -12.48 4.55 19.97
N HIS A 119 -12.47 3.49 19.15
CA HIS A 119 -11.24 2.79 18.78
C HIS A 119 -10.29 3.68 17.96
N THR A 120 -10.82 4.52 17.08
CA THR A 120 -10.06 5.48 16.27
C THR A 120 -9.45 6.56 17.16
N LEU A 121 -10.24 7.11 18.10
CA LEU A 121 -9.79 8.12 19.04
C LEU A 121 -8.79 7.59 20.06
N ASP A 122 -8.97 6.36 20.56
CA ASP A 122 -8.03 5.73 21.49
C ASP A 122 -6.64 5.59 20.83
N HIS A 123 -6.56 5.01 19.64
CA HIS A 123 -5.31 4.94 18.88
C HIS A 123 -4.73 6.33 18.57
N LEU A 124 -5.54 7.26 18.06
CA LEU A 124 -5.12 8.63 17.74
C LEU A 124 -4.51 9.34 18.97
N LEU A 125 -5.21 9.29 20.10
CA LEU A 125 -4.78 9.94 21.34
C LEU A 125 -3.55 9.25 21.93
N ARG A 126 -3.40 7.92 21.82
CA ARG A 126 -2.20 7.22 22.33
C ARG A 126 -0.92 7.71 21.69
N PHE A 127 -0.89 7.97 20.38
CA PHE A 127 0.27 8.56 19.69
C PHE A 127 0.67 9.96 20.21
N CYS A 128 -0.23 10.68 20.88
CA CYS A 128 0.07 12.00 21.43
C CYS A 128 0.62 11.94 22.87
N TYR A 129 0.51 10.81 23.57
CA TYR A 129 0.83 10.69 24.99
C TYR A 129 2.21 10.05 25.21
N PRO A 130 2.89 10.33 26.34
CA PRO A 130 4.18 9.73 26.68
C PRO A 130 4.01 8.26 27.14
N ILE A 131 3.64 7.40 26.21
CA ILE A 131 3.41 5.95 26.33
C ILE A 131 3.93 5.26 25.06
N GLU A 132 3.72 3.94 24.94
CA GLU A 132 4.07 3.21 23.71
C GLU A 132 3.11 3.54 22.55
N ASP A 133 3.65 3.70 21.33
CA ASP A 133 2.88 3.85 20.09
C ASP A 133 1.90 2.66 19.94
N PRO A 134 0.59 2.87 19.67
CA PRO A 134 -0.38 1.78 19.59
C PRO A 134 -0.14 0.88 18.37
N GLU A 135 -0.17 -0.44 18.58
CA GLU A 135 -0.05 -1.45 17.52
C GLU A 135 -1.40 -1.65 16.80
N ILE A 136 -1.62 -0.94 15.68
CA ILE A 136 -2.89 -1.03 14.94
C ILE A 136 -2.87 -2.27 14.04
N LYS A 137 -3.75 -3.23 14.32
CA LYS A 137 -3.74 -4.58 13.71
C LYS A 137 -4.59 -4.73 12.45
N ASN A 138 -5.39 -3.72 12.15
CA ASN A 138 -6.34 -3.72 11.04
C ASN A 138 -6.02 -2.57 10.06
N PRO A 139 -5.83 -2.86 8.76
CA PRO A 139 -5.63 -1.84 7.73
C PRO A 139 -6.69 -0.72 7.74
N LEU A 140 -7.95 -1.06 8.06
CA LEU A 140 -9.06 -0.12 8.00
C LEU A 140 -9.03 0.87 9.16
N GLU A 141 -8.79 0.39 10.38
CA GLU A 141 -8.60 1.21 11.59
C GLU A 141 -7.38 2.12 11.44
N LEU A 142 -6.28 1.62 10.86
CA LEU A 142 -5.12 2.45 10.52
C LEU A 142 -5.50 3.51 9.47
N GLY A 143 -6.37 3.17 8.53
CA GLY A 143 -7.01 4.07 7.60
C GLY A 143 -7.74 5.23 8.29
N ASP A 144 -8.60 4.89 9.26
CA ASP A 144 -9.44 5.86 9.97
C ASP A 144 -8.61 6.73 10.94
N VAL A 145 -7.59 6.17 11.58
CA VAL A 145 -6.62 6.93 12.40
C VAL A 145 -5.83 7.91 11.53
N LEU A 146 -5.46 7.54 10.30
CA LEU A 146 -4.75 8.42 9.36
C LEU A 146 -5.64 9.53 8.77
N ASP A 147 -6.95 9.31 8.64
CA ASP A 147 -7.90 10.36 8.26
C ASP A 147 -8.20 11.30 9.44
N ALA A 148 -8.41 10.77 10.64
CA ALA A 148 -8.57 11.56 11.86
C ALA A 148 -7.32 12.42 12.13
N ALA A 149 -6.11 11.83 12.00
CA ALA A 149 -4.85 12.57 12.17
C ALA A 149 -4.65 13.67 11.12
N ARG A 150 -5.17 13.52 9.89
CA ARG A 150 -5.20 14.60 8.89
C ARG A 150 -6.22 15.68 9.25
N LYS A 151 -7.45 15.29 9.56
CA LYS A 151 -8.57 16.18 9.95
C LYS A 151 -8.23 17.04 11.17
N TYR A 152 -7.43 16.53 12.09
CA TYR A 152 -6.94 17.23 13.28
C TYR A 152 -5.50 17.74 13.14
N GLU A 153 -4.94 17.79 11.93
CA GLU A 153 -3.63 18.40 11.63
C GLU A 153 -2.44 17.82 12.44
N MET A 154 -2.58 16.58 12.92
CA MET A 154 -1.62 15.86 13.76
C MET A 154 -0.48 15.27 12.91
N THR A 155 0.38 16.14 12.37
CA THR A 155 1.48 15.77 11.46
C THR A 155 2.43 14.72 12.04
N PHE A 156 2.69 14.73 13.35
CA PHE A 156 3.46 13.71 14.05
C PHE A 156 2.78 12.32 13.97
N VAL A 157 1.48 12.25 14.25
CA VAL A 157 0.72 11.01 14.24
C VAL A 157 0.67 10.41 12.83
N VAL A 158 0.46 11.23 11.80
CA VAL A 158 0.56 10.81 10.39
C VAL A 158 1.93 10.20 10.08
N LYS A 159 3.01 10.77 10.62
CA LYS A 159 4.39 10.26 10.45
C LYS A 159 4.65 8.93 11.16
N GLN A 160 4.05 8.69 12.35
CA GLN A 160 4.18 7.41 13.05
C GLN A 160 3.31 6.32 12.40
N ALA A 161 2.03 6.61 12.17
CA ALA A 161 1.11 5.70 11.49
C ALA A 161 1.59 5.31 10.07
N ARG A 162 2.34 6.19 9.39
CA ARG A 162 3.01 5.87 8.12
C ARG A 162 4.01 4.71 8.19
N LYS A 163 4.64 4.46 9.34
CA LYS A 163 5.49 3.28 9.55
C LYS A 163 4.65 1.99 9.48
N GLN A 164 3.53 1.98 10.19
CA GLN A 164 2.61 0.83 10.21
C GLN A 164 1.98 0.61 8.82
N PHE A 165 1.63 1.70 8.11
CA PHE A 165 1.17 1.61 6.72
C PHE A 165 2.18 0.91 5.82
N ALA A 166 3.48 1.18 5.97
CA ALA A 166 4.52 0.50 5.19
C ALA A 166 4.56 -1.01 5.48
N VAL A 167 4.43 -1.43 6.74
CA VAL A 167 4.38 -2.85 7.12
C VAL A 167 3.16 -3.57 6.53
N PHE A 168 1.99 -2.93 6.52
CA PHE A 168 0.83 -3.47 5.79
C PHE A 168 1.05 -3.46 4.27
N ALA A 169 1.65 -2.42 3.71
CA ALA A 169 1.95 -2.33 2.28
C ALA A 169 2.92 -3.44 1.81
N GLU A 170 3.83 -3.92 2.65
CA GLU A 170 4.69 -5.08 2.32
C GLU A 170 3.95 -6.43 2.35
N ARG A 171 2.79 -6.51 3.02
CA ARG A 171 1.99 -7.73 3.21
C ARG A 171 0.78 -7.83 2.28
N GLU A 172 0.09 -6.73 2.07
CA GLU A 172 -1.12 -6.56 1.26
C GLU A 172 -1.04 -5.26 0.44
N PRO A 173 -0.03 -5.14 -0.46
CA PRO A 173 0.24 -3.92 -1.21
C PRO A 173 -0.93 -3.44 -2.04
N LEU A 174 -1.74 -4.35 -2.59
CA LEU A 174 -2.88 -3.94 -3.39
C LEU A 174 -3.98 -3.38 -2.49
N ARG A 175 -4.32 -4.05 -1.38
CA ARG A 175 -5.33 -3.53 -0.43
C ARG A 175 -4.95 -2.13 0.06
N MET A 176 -3.68 -1.92 0.43
CA MET A 176 -3.20 -0.62 0.90
C MET A 176 -3.19 0.45 -0.20
N TYR A 177 -2.88 0.08 -1.45
CA TYR A 177 -2.99 0.98 -2.60
C TYR A 177 -4.45 1.39 -2.85
N MET A 178 -5.36 0.42 -2.89
CA MET A 178 -6.80 0.63 -3.09
C MET A 178 -7.39 1.54 -2.01
N MET A 179 -7.09 1.28 -0.73
CA MET A 179 -7.56 2.11 0.38
C MET A 179 -7.04 3.55 0.27
N ALA A 180 -5.75 3.72 0.00
CA ALA A 180 -5.13 5.05 -0.06
C ALA A 180 -5.66 5.89 -1.23
N CYS A 181 -5.90 5.29 -2.40
CA CYS A 181 -6.54 5.97 -3.52
C CYS A 181 -8.00 6.35 -3.20
N ARG A 182 -8.78 5.44 -2.60
CA ARG A 182 -10.18 5.70 -2.21
C ARG A 182 -10.35 6.77 -1.13
N ARG A 183 -9.37 6.94 -0.23
CA ARG A 183 -9.32 8.06 0.75
C ARG A 183 -8.70 9.35 0.16
N GLY A 184 -8.40 9.39 -1.14
CA GLY A 184 -7.88 10.57 -1.83
C GLY A 184 -6.43 10.94 -1.47
N TRP A 185 -5.67 10.04 -0.84
CA TRP A 185 -4.34 10.34 -0.33
C TRP A 185 -3.29 10.46 -1.44
N VAL A 186 -2.42 11.46 -1.35
CA VAL A 186 -1.35 11.75 -2.33
C VAL A 186 -0.12 10.87 -2.10
N ASP A 187 0.26 10.69 -0.85
CA ASP A 187 1.61 10.26 -0.43
C ASP A 187 1.70 8.77 -0.07
N PHE A 188 0.55 8.15 0.24
CA PHE A 188 0.42 6.75 0.63
C PHE A 188 0.28 5.75 -0.53
N PRO A 189 -0.46 6.02 -1.64
CA PRO A 189 -0.53 5.07 -2.74
C PRO A 189 0.84 4.80 -3.35
N ILE A 190 1.76 5.77 -3.33
CA ILE A 190 3.12 5.62 -3.83
C ILE A 190 3.91 4.59 -3.01
N VAL A 191 3.72 4.54 -1.68
CA VAL A 191 4.33 3.54 -0.80
C VAL A 191 3.82 2.14 -1.13
N ALA A 192 2.50 1.98 -1.23
CA ALA A 192 1.86 0.71 -1.57
C ALA A 192 2.20 0.23 -2.98
N ALA A 193 2.30 1.15 -3.94
CA ALA A 193 2.73 0.84 -5.31
C ALA A 193 4.19 0.36 -5.36
N LYS A 194 5.12 1.03 -4.66
CA LYS A 194 6.53 0.58 -4.61
C LYS A 194 6.66 -0.79 -3.92
N ALA A 195 5.85 -1.07 -2.90
CA ALA A 195 5.80 -2.40 -2.28
C ALA A 195 5.23 -3.48 -3.22
N SER A 196 4.19 -3.16 -4.03
CA SER A 196 3.58 -4.10 -4.98
C SER A 196 4.54 -4.59 -6.08
N LEU A 197 5.69 -3.94 -6.27
CA LEU A 197 6.76 -4.39 -7.16
C LEU A 197 7.43 -5.68 -6.67
N ALA A 198 7.26 -6.05 -5.39
CA ALA A 198 7.71 -7.32 -4.84
C ALA A 198 6.84 -8.51 -5.29
N CYS A 199 5.58 -8.29 -5.67
CA CYS A 199 4.67 -9.33 -6.15
C CYS A 199 5.04 -9.80 -7.56
N SER A 200 4.92 -11.10 -7.84
CA SER A 200 5.44 -11.74 -9.06
C SER A 200 4.43 -12.00 -10.16
N SER A 201 3.15 -11.95 -9.82
CA SER A 201 2.05 -12.28 -10.73
C SER A 201 0.84 -11.38 -10.51
N GLN A 202 0.08 -11.19 -11.60
CA GLN A 202 -1.24 -10.57 -11.55
C GLN A 202 -2.23 -11.42 -10.74
N CYS A 203 -1.95 -12.72 -10.55
CA CYS A 203 -2.75 -13.65 -9.75
C CYS A 203 -2.60 -13.44 -8.23
N GLU A 204 -1.37 -13.17 -7.74
CA GLU A 204 -1.15 -12.75 -6.33
C GLU A 204 -2.02 -11.52 -6.00
N GLN A 205 -2.01 -10.54 -6.91
CA GLN A 205 -2.82 -9.32 -6.80
C GLN A 205 -4.33 -9.59 -6.89
N LEU A 206 -4.78 -10.47 -7.80
CA LEU A 206 -6.20 -10.84 -7.90
C LEU A 206 -6.74 -11.53 -6.63
N HIS A 207 -5.94 -12.38 -5.97
CA HIS A 207 -6.32 -12.99 -4.70
C HIS A 207 -6.46 -11.97 -3.55
N GLU A 208 -5.67 -10.88 -3.55
CA GLU A 208 -5.94 -9.75 -2.64
C GLU A 208 -7.33 -9.14 -2.90
N ILE A 209 -7.74 -8.95 -4.17
CA ILE A 209 -9.07 -8.39 -4.53
C ILE A 209 -10.22 -9.27 -4.06
N GLU A 210 -10.12 -10.59 -4.18
CA GLU A 210 -11.16 -11.52 -3.70
C GLU A 210 -11.39 -11.44 -2.18
N ASN A 211 -10.39 -10.94 -1.44
CA ASN A 211 -10.43 -10.71 0.01
C ASN A 211 -10.71 -9.23 0.39
N VAL A 212 -11.10 -8.38 -0.58
CA VAL A 212 -11.56 -7.00 -0.35
C VAL A 212 -13.08 -7.00 -0.08
N PRO A 213 -13.55 -6.50 1.08
CA PRO A 213 -14.98 -6.36 1.37
C PRO A 213 -15.73 -5.52 0.34
N ALA A 214 -17.01 -5.83 0.10
CA ALA A 214 -17.77 -5.29 -1.03
C ALA A 214 -17.91 -3.75 -1.09
N GLY A 215 -17.69 -3.03 0.01
CA GLY A 215 -17.65 -1.56 0.05
C GLY A 215 -16.32 -0.94 -0.40
N GLN A 216 -15.27 -1.74 -0.64
CA GLN A 216 -13.89 -1.30 -0.86
C GLN A 216 -13.35 -1.59 -2.27
N PHE A 217 -14.16 -2.19 -3.15
CA PHE A 217 -13.78 -2.41 -4.55
C PHE A 217 -13.33 -1.12 -5.26
N VAL A 218 -12.39 -1.25 -6.19
CA VAL A 218 -11.67 -0.14 -6.82
C VAL A 218 -12.12 0.09 -8.26
N THR A 219 -11.94 1.30 -8.78
CA THR A 219 -12.19 1.57 -10.20
C THR A 219 -11.13 0.87 -11.06
N SER A 220 -11.53 0.36 -12.23
CA SER A 220 -10.60 -0.26 -13.19
C SER A 220 -9.45 0.69 -13.58
N SER A 221 -9.64 2.00 -13.43
CA SER A 221 -8.63 3.05 -13.66
C SER A 221 -7.44 2.95 -12.69
N GLU A 222 -7.70 2.83 -11.38
CA GLU A 222 -6.63 2.76 -10.36
C GLU A 222 -5.81 1.47 -10.49
N PHE A 223 -6.47 0.33 -10.70
CA PHE A 223 -5.78 -0.94 -10.91
C PHE A 223 -4.96 -0.95 -12.22
N ASN A 224 -5.46 -0.34 -13.29
CA ASN A 224 -4.70 -0.18 -14.55
C ASN A 224 -3.49 0.77 -14.38
N ARG A 225 -3.58 1.79 -13.53
CA ARG A 225 -2.44 2.66 -13.18
C ARG A 225 -1.36 1.89 -12.43
N LEU A 226 -1.73 1.06 -11.44
CA LEU A 226 -0.80 0.21 -10.71
C LEU A 226 -0.09 -0.80 -11.63
N GLN A 227 -0.84 -1.47 -12.51
CA GLN A 227 -0.25 -2.35 -13.54
C GLN A 227 0.64 -1.60 -14.55
N SER A 228 0.32 -0.34 -14.86
CA SER A 228 1.17 0.50 -15.73
C SER A 228 2.47 0.88 -15.03
N TYR A 229 2.41 1.27 -13.75
CA TYR A 229 3.57 1.54 -12.91
C TYR A 229 4.47 0.30 -12.77
N HIS A 230 3.90 -0.86 -12.39
CA HIS A 230 4.64 -2.11 -12.23
C HIS A 230 5.36 -2.53 -13.53
N ARG A 231 4.68 -2.50 -14.68
CA ARG A 231 5.30 -2.78 -15.99
C ARG A 231 6.41 -1.79 -16.36
N ARG A 232 6.26 -0.50 -16.02
CA ARG A 232 7.30 0.52 -16.25
C ARG A 232 8.52 0.30 -15.36
N CYS A 233 8.32 -0.07 -14.09
CA CYS A 233 9.40 -0.49 -13.20
C CYS A 233 10.07 -1.79 -13.69
N GLY A 234 9.29 -2.75 -14.21
CA GLY A 234 9.80 -3.98 -14.83
C GLY A 234 10.70 -3.70 -16.04
N ALA A 235 10.31 -2.73 -16.87
CA ALA A 235 11.14 -2.28 -17.99
C ALA A 235 12.42 -1.57 -17.52
N ALA A 236 12.32 -0.64 -16.56
CA ALA A 236 13.48 0.11 -16.04
C ALA A 236 14.49 -0.80 -15.31
N ALA A 237 14.02 -1.74 -14.50
CA ALA A 237 14.88 -2.69 -13.80
C ALA A 237 15.54 -3.71 -14.75
N SER A 238 14.87 -4.09 -15.85
CA SER A 238 15.40 -5.07 -16.81
C SER A 238 16.23 -4.45 -17.95
N SER A 239 16.16 -3.14 -18.20
CA SER A 239 17.04 -2.43 -19.15
C SER A 239 18.48 -2.26 -18.62
N LEU A 240 18.69 -2.35 -17.30
CA LEU A 240 20.00 -2.45 -16.65
C LEU A 240 20.85 -3.63 -17.18
N ILE A 241 20.23 -4.60 -17.86
CA ILE A 241 20.87 -5.63 -18.65
C ILE A 241 20.41 -5.45 -20.11
N SER A 242 21.09 -4.62 -20.88
CA SER A 242 20.68 -4.31 -22.26
C SER A 242 21.31 -5.28 -23.26
N PRO A 243 20.55 -5.96 -24.15
CA PRO A 243 21.13 -6.70 -25.25
C PRO A 243 21.60 -5.74 -26.35
N ILE A 244 22.89 -5.77 -26.68
CA ILE A 244 23.43 -5.13 -27.87
C ILE A 244 23.41 -6.15 -29.01
N THR A 245 22.86 -5.75 -30.15
CA THR A 245 22.96 -6.46 -31.42
C THR A 245 23.58 -5.52 -32.46
N SER A 246 24.72 -5.91 -33.03
CA SER A 246 25.32 -5.18 -34.14
C SER A 246 24.51 -5.44 -35.43
N THR A 247 23.49 -4.62 -35.68
CA THR A 247 22.53 -4.80 -36.80
C THR A 247 23.08 -4.43 -38.18
N SER A 248 24.31 -3.93 -38.28
CA SER A 248 24.99 -3.68 -39.56
C SER A 248 25.65 -4.96 -40.09
N PRO A 249 25.14 -5.59 -41.17
CA PRO A 249 25.85 -6.68 -41.84
C PRO A 249 27.08 -6.11 -42.54
N THR A 250 28.24 -6.21 -41.90
CA THR A 250 29.52 -5.90 -42.53
C THR A 250 29.93 -7.07 -43.41
N THR A 251 29.69 -6.95 -44.71
CA THR A 251 30.46 -7.70 -45.70
C THR A 251 31.90 -7.20 -45.65
N ASN A 252 32.84 -8.08 -45.35
CA ASN A 252 34.26 -7.73 -45.50
C ASN A 252 34.63 -7.68 -47.00
N ALA A 253 35.83 -7.18 -47.32
CA ALA A 253 36.28 -7.04 -48.71
C ALA A 253 36.42 -8.37 -49.49
N THR A 254 36.26 -9.52 -48.82
CA THR A 254 36.25 -10.86 -49.44
C THR A 254 34.84 -11.48 -49.53
N GLY A 255 33.79 -10.72 -49.22
CA GLY A 255 32.39 -11.14 -49.39
C GLY A 255 31.80 -11.98 -48.26
N ASN A 256 32.56 -12.25 -47.19
CA ASN A 256 32.03 -12.97 -46.03
C ASN A 256 31.11 -12.05 -45.21
N THR A 257 29.92 -12.55 -44.87
CA THR A 257 29.03 -11.92 -43.90
C THR A 257 29.58 -12.11 -42.48
N VAL A 258 30.01 -11.02 -41.85
CA VAL A 258 30.34 -11.05 -40.41
C VAL A 258 29.06 -11.33 -39.63
N GLN A 259 29.05 -12.41 -38.83
CA GLN A 259 27.95 -12.71 -37.94
C GLN A 259 27.73 -11.56 -36.96
N ALA A 260 26.48 -11.11 -36.82
CA ALA A 260 26.12 -10.06 -35.86
C ALA A 260 26.48 -10.51 -34.44
N SER A 261 27.45 -9.85 -33.82
CA SER A 261 27.80 -10.12 -32.42
C SER A 261 26.69 -9.60 -31.53
N SER A 262 26.01 -10.51 -30.84
CA SER A 262 25.12 -10.18 -29.73
C SER A 262 25.88 -10.29 -28.41
N HIS A 263 25.79 -9.25 -27.57
CA HIS A 263 26.43 -9.21 -26.26
C HIS A 263 25.57 -8.46 -25.26
N LEU A 264 25.74 -8.73 -23.96
CA LEU A 264 25.05 -7.96 -22.91
C LEU A 264 25.81 -6.68 -22.59
N ALA A 265 25.07 -5.63 -22.22
CA ALA A 265 25.61 -4.37 -21.72
C ALA A 265 25.13 -4.11 -20.29
N LEU A 266 26.08 -3.74 -19.43
CA LEU A 266 25.90 -3.38 -18.03
C LEU A 266 26.50 -1.97 -17.81
N PRO A 267 25.82 -0.90 -18.27
CA PRO A 267 26.41 0.45 -18.31
C PRO A 267 26.73 1.05 -16.93
N TRP A 268 26.20 0.45 -15.87
CA TRP A 268 26.40 0.80 -14.46
C TRP A 268 27.56 0.04 -13.78
N LEU A 269 28.15 -0.96 -14.46
CA LEU A 269 29.18 -1.81 -13.85
C LEU A 269 30.59 -1.24 -14.10
N ALA A 270 31.14 -0.53 -13.11
CA ALA A 270 32.51 0.00 -13.17
C ALA A 270 33.60 -1.07 -12.92
N GLN A 271 33.29 -2.10 -12.13
CA GLN A 271 34.28 -3.04 -11.58
C GLN A 271 34.48 -4.25 -12.51
N LYS A 272 35.74 -4.63 -12.75
CA LYS A 272 36.13 -5.81 -13.55
C LYS A 272 36.92 -6.89 -12.80
N ASN A 273 37.25 -6.68 -11.52
CA ASN A 273 37.96 -7.64 -10.68
C ASN A 273 37.01 -8.70 -10.11
N TRP A 274 36.30 -9.41 -11.00
CA TRP A 274 35.34 -10.47 -10.66
C TRP A 274 35.79 -11.80 -11.26
N VAL A 275 35.55 -12.91 -10.56
CA VAL A 275 36.05 -14.23 -10.95
C VAL A 275 35.51 -14.72 -12.31
N TRP A 276 34.33 -14.26 -12.74
CA TRP A 276 33.77 -14.56 -14.08
C TRP A 276 34.42 -13.79 -15.23
N PHE A 277 35.19 -12.73 -14.96
CA PHE A 277 36.02 -12.02 -15.94
C PHE A 277 37.50 -12.44 -15.87
N THR A 278 37.99 -12.82 -14.68
CA THR A 278 39.43 -13.02 -14.43
C THR A 278 39.90 -14.47 -14.43
N CYS A 279 39.00 -15.45 -14.25
CA CYS A 279 39.37 -16.86 -14.23
C CYS A 279 39.54 -17.44 -15.64
N GLN A 280 40.70 -18.04 -15.91
CA GLN A 280 41.03 -18.69 -17.19
C GLN A 280 40.74 -20.21 -17.19
N HIS A 281 40.54 -20.83 -16.03
CA HIS A 281 40.36 -22.28 -15.88
C HIS A 281 38.90 -22.77 -16.11
N TYR A 282 38.13 -22.13 -17.00
CA TYR A 282 36.72 -22.45 -17.19
C TYR A 282 36.49 -23.37 -18.41
N PRO A 283 35.92 -24.58 -18.25
CA PRO A 283 35.79 -25.57 -19.32
C PRO A 283 34.55 -25.34 -20.23
N GLY A 284 34.14 -24.09 -20.46
CA GLY A 284 32.91 -23.78 -21.19
C GLY A 284 32.92 -22.40 -21.84
N THR A 285 31.80 -22.07 -22.51
CA THR A 285 31.68 -20.87 -23.35
C THR A 285 31.98 -19.57 -22.59
N LEU A 286 32.82 -18.73 -23.20
CA LEU A 286 32.95 -17.32 -22.84
C LEU A 286 32.10 -16.49 -23.81
N GLU A 287 31.32 -15.55 -23.29
CA GLU A 287 30.56 -14.59 -24.10
C GLU A 287 31.08 -13.16 -23.84
N LYS A 288 30.82 -12.23 -24.76
CA LYS A 288 31.17 -10.82 -24.58
C LYS A 288 30.20 -10.12 -23.63
N VAL A 289 30.71 -9.20 -22.83
CA VAL A 289 29.92 -8.22 -22.06
C VAL A 289 30.56 -6.85 -22.17
N GLN A 290 29.76 -5.84 -22.48
CA GLN A 290 30.15 -4.44 -22.43
C GLN A 290 29.81 -3.86 -21.06
N ILE A 291 30.80 -3.34 -20.35
CA ILE A 291 30.62 -2.73 -19.03
C ILE A 291 30.56 -1.20 -19.14
N GLN A 292 30.66 -0.48 -18.02
CA GLN A 292 30.71 0.98 -18.03
C GLN A 292 31.87 1.50 -18.91
N ASN A 293 31.71 2.71 -19.47
CA ASN A 293 32.64 3.34 -20.42
C ASN A 293 32.82 2.60 -21.76
N GLY A 294 32.10 1.50 -22.00
CA GLY A 294 32.17 0.75 -23.26
C GLY A 294 33.30 -0.28 -23.34
N GLU A 295 34.02 -0.53 -22.23
CA GLU A 295 35.00 -1.63 -22.19
C GLU A 295 34.29 -2.98 -22.41
N VAL A 296 34.79 -3.78 -23.36
CA VAL A 296 34.23 -5.11 -23.69
C VAL A 296 35.12 -6.20 -23.12
N LEU A 297 34.56 -6.97 -22.19
CA LEU A 297 35.22 -8.08 -21.51
C LEU A 297 34.67 -9.42 -22.01
N MET A 298 35.49 -10.48 -21.90
CA MET A 298 35.00 -11.86 -22.01
C MET A 298 34.58 -12.35 -20.63
N ALA A 299 33.44 -13.04 -20.56
CA ALA A 299 32.85 -13.49 -19.31
C ALA A 299 32.31 -14.92 -19.41
N SER A 300 32.39 -15.68 -18.32
CA SER A 300 31.91 -17.07 -18.27
C SER A 300 30.39 -17.17 -18.48
N GLY A 301 29.95 -18.00 -19.44
CA GLY A 301 28.55 -18.12 -19.87
C GLY A 301 27.54 -18.51 -18.77
N TRP A 302 27.97 -19.12 -17.67
CA TRP A 302 27.09 -19.37 -16.52
C TRP A 302 26.60 -18.06 -15.88
N TRP A 303 27.46 -17.04 -15.80
CA TRP A 303 27.13 -15.73 -15.25
C TRP A 303 26.21 -14.95 -16.21
N ILE A 304 26.40 -15.11 -17.53
CA ILE A 304 25.53 -14.55 -18.56
C ILE A 304 24.14 -15.18 -18.53
N ASN A 305 24.06 -16.50 -18.33
CA ASN A 305 22.80 -17.21 -18.11
C ASN A 305 22.10 -16.73 -16.82
N TYR A 306 22.86 -16.45 -15.76
CA TYR A 306 22.33 -15.81 -14.54
C TYR A 306 21.80 -14.39 -14.81
N LEU A 307 22.53 -13.55 -15.57
CA LEU A 307 22.05 -12.22 -15.97
C LEU A 307 20.74 -12.30 -16.77
N ARG A 308 20.68 -13.17 -17.80
CA ARG A 308 19.45 -13.40 -18.60
C ARG A 308 18.27 -13.83 -17.71
N LYS A 309 18.46 -14.82 -16.83
CA LYS A 309 17.43 -15.27 -15.89
C LYS A 309 17.00 -14.17 -14.90
N THR A 310 17.93 -13.34 -14.46
CA THR A 310 17.64 -12.23 -13.54
C THR A 310 16.93 -11.08 -14.25
N GLN A 311 17.24 -10.83 -15.52
CA GLN A 311 16.49 -9.90 -16.37
C GLN A 311 15.01 -10.32 -16.46
N ASP A 312 14.73 -11.60 -16.70
CA ASP A 312 13.35 -12.12 -16.77
C ASP A 312 12.64 -12.14 -15.41
N LYS A 313 13.36 -12.35 -14.30
CA LYS A 313 12.82 -12.13 -12.95
C LYS A 313 12.43 -10.66 -12.74
N LEU A 314 13.29 -9.71 -13.09
CA LEU A 314 13.09 -8.27 -12.87
C LEU A 314 11.92 -7.70 -13.68
N LYS A 315 11.63 -8.24 -14.88
CA LYS A 315 10.41 -7.94 -15.64
C LYS A 315 9.11 -8.23 -14.85
N ARG A 316 9.16 -9.15 -13.87
CA ARG A 316 8.02 -9.60 -13.06
C ARG A 316 8.07 -9.11 -11.61
N ARG A 317 9.26 -8.92 -11.04
CA ARG A 317 9.48 -8.48 -9.65
C ARG A 317 10.55 -7.38 -9.59
N PRO A 318 10.26 -6.13 -10.02
CA PRO A 318 11.25 -5.05 -10.06
C PRO A 318 11.53 -4.47 -8.66
N ARG A 319 12.29 -5.21 -7.85
CA ARG A 319 12.87 -4.83 -6.56
C ARG A 319 14.31 -5.32 -6.51
N GLY A 320 15.20 -4.62 -5.81
CA GLY A 320 16.58 -5.08 -5.57
C GLY A 320 16.62 -6.45 -4.87
N ALA A 321 15.68 -6.71 -3.96
CA ALA A 321 15.53 -7.99 -3.26
C ALA A 321 15.36 -9.22 -4.19
N THR A 322 14.86 -9.03 -5.41
CA THR A 322 14.72 -10.10 -6.42
C THR A 322 16.07 -10.66 -6.90
N ILE A 323 17.12 -9.83 -6.84
CA ILE A 323 18.50 -10.19 -7.19
C ILE A 323 19.18 -10.91 -6.02
N LEU A 324 18.86 -10.51 -4.78
CA LEU A 324 19.46 -11.06 -3.55
C LEU A 324 19.03 -12.51 -3.25
N ASP A 325 18.06 -13.07 -3.99
CA ASP A 325 17.78 -14.51 -3.97
C ASP A 325 18.85 -15.29 -4.75
N THR A 326 19.95 -15.58 -4.04
CA THR A 326 21.14 -16.31 -4.52
C THR A 326 20.97 -17.83 -4.57
N ARG A 327 19.83 -18.38 -4.11
CA ARG A 327 19.56 -19.83 -4.13
C ARG A 327 19.70 -20.50 -5.53
N PRO A 328 19.47 -19.84 -6.68
CA PRO A 328 19.67 -20.44 -8.01
C PRO A 328 21.12 -20.83 -8.38
N PHE A 329 22.14 -20.39 -7.64
CA PHE A 329 23.54 -20.70 -7.99
C PHE A 329 23.95 -22.16 -7.73
N SER A 330 23.25 -22.85 -6.82
CA SER A 330 23.60 -24.20 -6.35
C SER A 330 23.72 -25.25 -7.45
N GLY A 331 22.83 -25.24 -8.45
CA GLY A 331 22.80 -26.27 -9.50
C GLY A 331 23.74 -26.03 -10.68
N PHE A 332 23.89 -24.78 -11.13
CA PHE A 332 24.51 -24.46 -12.42
C PHE A 332 25.86 -23.74 -12.35
N ALA A 333 26.23 -23.16 -11.20
CA ALA A 333 27.57 -22.61 -11.01
C ALA A 333 28.54 -23.70 -10.52
N LEU A 334 28.13 -24.49 -9.50
CA LEU A 334 29.02 -25.42 -8.80
C LEU A 334 29.63 -26.49 -9.71
N SER A 335 28.85 -27.06 -10.65
CA SER A 335 29.29 -28.12 -11.57
C SER A 335 30.44 -27.72 -12.51
N GLY A 336 30.60 -26.43 -12.82
CA GLY A 336 31.75 -25.90 -13.57
C GLY A 336 32.85 -25.29 -12.70
N ILE A 337 32.66 -25.25 -11.38
CA ILE A 337 33.52 -24.54 -10.41
C ILE A 337 34.37 -25.49 -9.58
N ASP A 338 33.94 -26.74 -9.36
CA ASP A 338 34.70 -27.74 -8.61
C ASP A 338 36.10 -28.02 -9.19
N HIS A 339 36.34 -27.71 -10.47
CA HIS A 339 37.61 -27.92 -11.15
C HIS A 339 38.55 -26.69 -11.06
N CYS A 340 38.15 -25.59 -10.42
CA CYS A 340 38.99 -24.40 -10.24
C CYS A 340 38.97 -23.88 -8.79
N SER A 341 40.12 -23.95 -8.11
CA SER A 341 40.31 -23.49 -6.74
C SER A 341 40.01 -21.98 -6.55
N THR A 342 40.37 -21.14 -7.52
CA THR A 342 40.07 -19.70 -7.50
C THR A 342 38.56 -19.44 -7.55
N CYS A 343 37.83 -20.09 -8.47
CA CYS A 343 36.37 -20.00 -8.51
C CYS A 343 35.74 -20.47 -7.21
N LYS A 344 36.16 -21.64 -6.72
CA LYS A 344 35.64 -22.26 -5.49
C LYS A 344 35.86 -21.39 -4.24
N ARG A 345 36.90 -20.55 -4.24
CA ARG A 345 37.19 -19.61 -3.14
C ARG A 345 36.38 -18.30 -3.22
N TYR A 346 36.29 -17.67 -4.39
CA TYR A 346 35.80 -16.29 -4.49
C TYR A 346 34.37 -16.14 -5.04
N VAL A 347 33.81 -17.13 -5.75
CA VAL A 347 32.54 -16.95 -6.50
C VAL A 347 31.36 -16.51 -5.62
N ILE A 348 31.25 -17.02 -4.39
CA ILE A 348 30.12 -16.69 -3.49
C ILE A 348 30.25 -15.26 -2.96
N GLU A 349 31.46 -14.84 -2.62
CA GLU A 349 31.76 -13.49 -2.15
C GLU A 349 31.53 -12.46 -3.28
N ASP A 350 32.03 -12.76 -4.48
CA ASP A 350 31.85 -11.96 -5.68
C ASP A 350 30.37 -11.83 -6.07
N LEU A 351 29.62 -12.94 -6.10
CA LEU A 351 28.19 -12.92 -6.42
C LEU A 351 27.37 -12.16 -5.35
N THR A 352 27.75 -12.22 -4.08
CA THR A 352 27.10 -11.46 -3.00
C THR A 352 27.35 -9.95 -3.18
N LYS A 353 28.61 -9.55 -3.37
CA LYS A 353 29.01 -8.15 -3.65
C LYS A 353 28.32 -7.60 -4.90
N PHE A 354 28.35 -8.35 -6.01
CA PHE A 354 27.67 -7.99 -7.25
C PHE A 354 26.15 -7.91 -7.07
N GLY A 355 25.56 -8.85 -6.32
CA GLY A 355 24.13 -8.86 -6.02
C GLY A 355 23.66 -7.61 -5.26
N ILE A 356 24.44 -7.16 -4.28
CA ILE A 356 24.18 -5.91 -3.54
C ILE A 356 24.28 -4.70 -4.48
N LEU A 357 25.38 -4.58 -5.23
CA LEU A 357 25.58 -3.48 -6.19
C LEU A 357 24.47 -3.41 -7.24
N PHE A 358 24.05 -4.55 -7.79
CA PHE A 358 22.97 -4.62 -8.78
C PHE A 358 21.60 -4.32 -8.15
N ALA A 359 21.35 -4.78 -6.92
CA ALA A 359 20.14 -4.45 -6.18
C ALA A 359 19.98 -2.94 -5.97
N GLU A 360 21.05 -2.23 -5.62
CA GLU A 360 21.03 -0.75 -5.55
C GLU A 360 20.70 -0.09 -6.89
N GLN A 361 21.22 -0.59 -8.02
CA GLN A 361 20.90 -0.01 -9.33
C GLN A 361 19.44 -0.25 -9.72
N VAL A 362 18.85 -1.39 -9.34
CA VAL A 362 17.40 -1.62 -9.50
C VAL A 362 16.59 -0.64 -8.65
N GLU A 363 16.95 -0.40 -7.38
CA GLU A 363 16.25 0.58 -6.54
C GLU A 363 16.33 2.01 -7.13
N LYS A 364 17.51 2.41 -7.65
CA LYS A 364 17.67 3.71 -8.34
C LYS A 364 16.79 3.79 -9.60
N ALA A 365 16.84 2.77 -10.46
CA ALA A 365 16.10 2.74 -11.71
C ALA A 365 14.56 2.72 -11.55
N ILE A 366 14.02 2.16 -10.46
CA ILE A 366 12.57 2.19 -10.19
C ILE A 366 12.11 3.47 -9.48
N ASP A 367 12.99 4.16 -8.72
CA ASP A 367 12.64 5.43 -8.08
C ASP A 367 12.59 6.61 -9.07
N GLU A 368 13.25 6.49 -10.23
CA GLU A 368 13.05 7.39 -11.37
C GLU A 368 11.67 7.22 -12.04
N VAL A 369 11.02 6.05 -11.87
CA VAL A 369 9.70 5.77 -12.45
C VAL A 369 8.60 6.44 -11.64
N ARG A 370 8.06 7.56 -12.13
CA ARG A 370 6.92 8.22 -11.48
C ARG A 370 5.66 7.32 -11.47
N CYS A 371 5.15 7.00 -10.28
CA CYS A 371 3.81 6.43 -10.09
C CYS A 371 2.74 7.50 -10.34
N SER A 372 1.84 7.25 -11.29
CA SER A 372 0.75 8.16 -11.65
C SER A 372 -0.48 7.93 -10.76
N VAL A 373 -0.64 8.76 -9.72
CA VAL A 373 -1.88 8.87 -8.95
C VAL A 373 -2.71 10.01 -9.54
N SER A 374 -4.02 9.85 -9.64
CA SER A 374 -4.96 10.94 -9.93
C SER A 374 -6.10 10.85 -8.94
N TYR A 375 -6.50 12.02 -8.48
CA TYR A 375 -7.55 12.23 -7.49
C TYR A 375 -8.91 12.34 -8.21
N PRO A 376 -10.02 12.05 -7.52
CA PRO A 376 -11.36 12.42 -7.96
C PRO A 376 -11.58 13.94 -7.90
#